data_AF-A0A972V3V1-F1
#
_entry.id   AF-A0A972V3V1-F1
#
_cell.length_a   1.000
_cell.length_b   1.000
_cell.length_c   1.000
_cell.angle_alpha   90.00
_cell.angle_beta   90.00
_cell.angle_gamma   90.00
#
_symmetry.space_group_name_H-M   'P 1'
#
loop_
_entity.id
_entity.type
_entity.pdbx_description
1 polymer ?
#
loop_
_entity_poly.entity_id
_entity_poly.type
_entity_poly.pdbx_seq_one_letter_code
_entity_poly.pdbx_strand_id
1 'polypeptide(L)'
;MDNSLITGDIRPLKLPVEIKGAFPVIPFIILVLLLGVAIAAFIYFRKRRRAKEESPVSPRTPEEIAMEELRMLLEAKLTEKGMVKEYYIRISDIVRKYIEGRYNVAALDKTTWELYQEMRLKNFKRAHADRIRDFLEDCDLVKFAKYIPTHKEIELAYTSAKEIIEETSL
;
A
#
# COMPACT_ATOMS: atom_id res chain seq x y z
N MET A 1 67.74 -61.34 -24.90
CA MET A 1 66.77 -60.34 -25.39
C MET A 1 66.45 -59.44 -24.22
N ASP A 2 66.78 -58.18 -24.39
CA ASP A 2 66.48 -57.05 -23.52
C ASP A 2 64.96 -56.87 -23.39
N ASN A 3 64.47 -56.53 -22.19
CA ASN A 3 63.42 -55.53 -22.09
C ASN A 3 63.50 -54.80 -20.73
N SER A 4 64.31 -53.76 -20.77
CA SER A 4 64.43 -52.65 -19.84
C SER A 4 63.09 -51.99 -19.45
N LEU A 5 63.09 -51.45 -18.22
CA LEU A 5 62.23 -50.38 -17.67
C LEU A 5 60.75 -50.80 -17.45
N ILE A 6 60.10 -50.49 -16.33
CA ILE A 6 59.73 -49.14 -15.90
C ILE A 6 59.70 -49.04 -14.37
N THR A 7 60.48 -48.08 -13.87
CA THR A 7 60.37 -47.43 -12.56
C THR A 7 58.95 -46.96 -12.28
N GLY A 8 58.37 -47.40 -11.17
CA GLY A 8 57.20 -46.77 -10.57
C GLY A 8 57.54 -46.40 -9.14
N ASP A 9 58.00 -45.17 -8.92
CA ASP A 9 58.01 -44.49 -7.64
C ASP A 9 56.54 -44.28 -7.19
N ILE A 10 55.94 -45.34 -6.64
CA ILE A 10 54.53 -45.31 -6.24
C ILE A 10 54.47 -44.69 -4.85
N ARG A 11 54.25 -43.38 -4.81
CA ARG A 11 53.95 -42.67 -3.56
C ARG A 11 52.68 -43.27 -2.94
N PRO A 12 52.65 -43.54 -1.62
CA PRO A 12 51.45 -44.06 -0.99
C PRO A 12 50.28 -43.09 -1.24
N LEU A 13 49.15 -43.66 -1.65
CA LEU A 13 47.92 -42.92 -1.92
C LEU A 13 47.54 -42.09 -0.68
N LYS A 14 47.31 -40.79 -0.85
CA LYS A 14 46.68 -39.96 0.19
C LYS A 14 45.35 -40.62 0.56
N LEU A 15 45.17 -40.87 1.85
CA LEU A 15 43.91 -41.38 2.41
C LEU A 15 42.73 -40.48 1.95
N PRO A 16 41.55 -41.05 1.67
CA PRO A 16 40.38 -40.25 1.31
C PRO A 16 40.10 -39.26 2.43
N VAL A 17 40.04 -37.97 2.09
CA VAL A 17 39.51 -36.98 3.02
C VAL A 17 38.03 -37.29 3.16
N GLU A 18 37.61 -37.80 4.32
CA GLU A 18 36.19 -37.88 4.65
C GLU A 18 35.61 -36.47 4.56
N ILE A 19 34.81 -36.22 3.53
CA ILE A 19 34.05 -34.98 3.41
C ILE A 19 32.92 -35.07 4.44
N LYS A 20 33.23 -34.77 5.69
CA LYS A 20 32.22 -34.47 6.70
C LYS A 20 31.56 -33.17 6.32
N GLY A 21 30.32 -33.27 5.86
CA GLY A 21 29.44 -32.15 5.65
C GLY A 21 28.72 -32.25 4.33
N ALA A 22 27.57 -32.91 4.32
CA ALA A 22 26.52 -32.53 3.39
C ALA A 22 26.34 -31.02 3.55
N PHE A 23 26.70 -30.22 2.54
CA PHE A 23 26.21 -28.84 2.49
C PHE A 23 24.71 -28.95 2.65
N PRO A 24 24.10 -28.39 3.71
CA PRO A 24 22.68 -28.55 3.91
C PRO A 24 22.04 -27.70 2.80
N VAL A 25 21.76 -28.34 1.67
CA VAL A 25 20.98 -27.76 0.57
C VAL A 25 19.53 -27.52 1.02
N ILE A 26 19.14 -28.18 2.12
CA ILE A 26 17.84 -28.13 2.78
C ILE A 26 17.43 -26.68 3.15
N PRO A 27 18.21 -25.86 3.90
CA PRO A 27 17.87 -24.46 4.17
C PRO A 27 17.75 -23.61 2.91
N PHE A 28 18.55 -23.87 1.86
CA PHE A 28 18.43 -23.14 0.60
C PHE A 28 17.13 -23.48 -0.14
N ILE A 29 16.77 -24.76 -0.17
CA ILE A 29 15.49 -25.24 -0.73
C ILE A 29 14.30 -24.66 0.05
N ILE A 30 14.38 -24.62 1.39
CA ILE A 30 13.35 -24.00 2.24
C ILE A 30 13.23 -22.51 1.94
N LEU A 31 14.34 -21.79 1.80
CA LEU A 31 14.33 -20.36 1.48
C LEU A 31 13.65 -20.07 0.13
N VAL A 32 13.99 -20.85 -0.91
CA VAL A 32 13.37 -20.71 -2.24
C VAL A 32 11.87 -21.01 -2.18
N LEU A 33 11.47 -22.04 -1.42
CA LEU A 33 10.06 -22.38 -1.23
C LEU A 33 9.29 -21.27 -0.52
N LEU A 34 9.86 -20.71 0.56
CA LEU A 34 9.25 -19.59 1.30
C LEU A 34 9.11 -18.34 0.42
N LEU A 35 10.11 -18.04 -0.40
CA LEU A 35 10.06 -16.91 -1.33
C LEU A 35 8.98 -17.12 -2.40
N GLY A 36 8.86 -18.34 -2.94
CA GLY A 36 7.79 -18.70 -3.87
C GLY A 36 6.40 -18.54 -3.27
N VAL A 37 6.21 -18.99 -2.02
CA VAL A 37 4.95 -18.80 -1.28
C VAL A 37 4.67 -17.33 -1.01
N ALA A 38 5.67 -16.53 -0.64
CA ALA A 38 5.51 -15.10 -0.41
C ALA A 38 5.13 -14.34 -1.68
N ILE A 39 5.75 -14.68 -2.82
CA ILE A 39 5.41 -14.09 -4.13
C ILE A 39 4.01 -14.54 -4.57
N ALA A 40 3.68 -15.82 -4.42
CA ALA A 40 2.34 -16.33 -4.74
C ALA A 40 1.27 -15.67 -3.86
N ALA A 41 1.53 -15.51 -2.56
CA ALA A 41 0.67 -14.79 -1.64
C ALA A 41 0.56 -13.31 -2.03
N PHE A 42 1.66 -12.63 -2.35
CA PHE A 42 1.65 -11.24 -2.80
C PHE A 42 0.83 -11.06 -4.08
N ILE A 43 1.02 -11.92 -5.09
CA ILE A 43 0.24 -11.93 -6.33
C ILE A 43 -1.23 -12.26 -6.03
N TYR A 44 -1.50 -13.23 -5.17
CA TYR A 44 -2.85 -13.61 -4.75
C TYR A 44 -3.56 -12.47 -4.03
N PHE A 45 -2.91 -11.78 -3.09
CA PHE A 45 -3.47 -10.62 -2.40
C PHE A 45 -3.65 -9.43 -3.34
N ARG A 46 -2.72 -9.19 -4.27
CA ARG A 46 -2.85 -8.13 -5.29
C ARG A 46 -4.00 -8.41 -6.27
N LYS A 47 -4.13 -9.66 -6.70
CA LYS A 47 -5.21 -10.11 -7.58
C LYS A 47 -6.55 -10.15 -6.83
N ARG A 48 -6.57 -10.47 -5.54
CA ARG A 48 -7.78 -10.43 -4.69
C ARG A 48 -8.19 -8.99 -4.35
N ARG A 49 -7.25 -8.05 -4.22
CA ARG A 49 -7.60 -6.61 -4.14
C ARG A 49 -8.28 -6.15 -5.42
N ARG A 50 -7.76 -6.54 -6.59
CA ARG A 50 -8.40 -6.28 -7.89
C ARG A 50 -9.71 -7.05 -8.12
N ALA A 51 -9.81 -8.30 -7.64
CA ALA A 51 -11.03 -9.11 -7.78
C ALA A 51 -12.09 -8.79 -6.72
N LYS A 52 -11.73 -8.10 -5.63
CA LYS A 52 -12.71 -7.49 -4.71
C LYS A 52 -13.34 -6.21 -5.32
N GLU A 53 -12.76 -5.68 -6.40
CA GLU A 53 -13.42 -4.70 -7.29
C GLU A 53 -14.48 -5.38 -8.19
N GLU A 54 -14.47 -6.72 -8.29
CA GLU A 54 -15.47 -7.53 -9.01
C GLU A 54 -16.09 -8.56 -8.05
N SER A 55 -16.87 -8.12 -7.05
CA SER A 55 -17.73 -9.01 -6.27
C SER A 55 -19.19 -8.56 -6.38
N PRO A 56 -20.13 -9.45 -6.76
CA PRO A 56 -21.49 -9.11 -7.09
C PRO A 56 -22.34 -9.02 -5.81
N VAL A 57 -22.30 -7.89 -5.10
CA VAL A 57 -23.14 -7.66 -3.91
C VAL A 57 -23.49 -6.17 -3.80
N SER A 58 -24.61 -5.78 -4.44
CA SER A 58 -25.16 -4.41 -4.50
C SER A 58 -24.24 -3.39 -5.18
N PRO A 59 -24.69 -2.63 -6.19
CA PRO A 59 -23.85 -1.64 -6.89
C PRO A 59 -23.69 -0.37 -6.04
N ARG A 60 -23.09 -0.50 -4.85
CA ARG A 60 -22.85 0.68 -4.01
C ARG A 60 -21.83 1.58 -4.70
N THR A 61 -22.18 2.84 -4.88
CA THR A 61 -21.32 3.81 -5.56
C THR A 61 -20.12 4.16 -4.66
N PRO A 62 -18.99 4.65 -5.22
CA PRO A 62 -17.88 5.17 -4.42
C PRO A 62 -18.33 6.24 -3.40
N GLU A 63 -19.30 7.07 -3.76
CA GLU A 63 -19.93 8.06 -2.86
C GLU A 63 -20.62 7.39 -1.67
N GLU A 64 -21.48 6.39 -1.90
CA GLU A 64 -22.20 5.71 -0.84
C GLU A 64 -21.25 5.01 0.15
N ILE A 65 -20.12 4.50 -0.34
CA ILE A 65 -19.08 3.90 0.49
C ILE A 65 -18.40 4.99 1.33
N ALA A 66 -17.98 6.10 0.68
CA ALA A 66 -17.28 7.18 1.35
C ALA A 66 -18.14 7.88 2.41
N MET A 67 -19.43 8.12 2.12
CA MET A 67 -20.37 8.73 3.06
C MET A 67 -20.58 7.85 4.30
N GLU A 68 -20.65 6.53 4.11
CA GLU A 68 -20.74 5.58 5.21
C GLU A 68 -19.43 5.54 6.02
N GLU A 69 -18.26 5.56 5.38
CA GLU A 69 -16.98 5.65 6.08
C GLU A 69 -16.85 6.96 6.87
N LEU A 70 -17.35 8.10 6.35
CA LEU A 70 -17.40 9.38 7.07
C LEU A 70 -18.30 9.30 8.31
N ARG A 71 -19.49 8.70 8.17
CA ARG A 71 -20.41 8.49 9.31
C ARG A 71 -19.75 7.65 10.41
N MET A 72 -19.13 6.54 10.03
CA MET A 72 -18.38 5.68 10.97
C MET A 72 -17.18 6.41 11.61
N LEU A 73 -16.51 7.30 10.88
CA LEU A 73 -15.43 8.12 11.44
C LEU A 73 -15.94 9.07 12.53
N LEU A 74 -17.10 9.70 12.31
CA LEU A 74 -17.73 10.57 13.30
C LEU A 74 -18.14 9.79 14.57
N GLU A 75 -18.75 8.62 14.39
CA GLU A 75 -19.17 7.74 15.50
C GLU A 75 -18.00 7.19 16.32
N ALA A 76 -16.82 7.07 15.71
CA ALA A 76 -15.62 6.63 16.43
C ALA A 76 -15.16 7.63 17.51
N LYS A 77 -15.63 8.89 17.46
CA LYS A 77 -15.34 9.95 18.44
C LYS A 77 -13.85 10.10 18.74
N LEU A 78 -13.02 10.00 17.70
CA LEU A 78 -11.56 10.03 17.82
C LEU A 78 -11.06 11.37 18.36
N THR A 79 -11.68 12.46 17.96
CA THR A 79 -11.34 13.83 18.38
C THR A 79 -11.62 14.04 19.87
N GLU A 80 -12.76 13.55 20.38
CA GLU A 80 -13.10 13.55 21.82
C GLU A 80 -12.09 12.73 22.65
N LYS A 81 -11.52 11.67 22.06
CA LYS A 81 -10.50 10.82 22.68
C LYS A 81 -9.07 11.38 22.58
N GLY A 82 -8.90 12.60 22.04
CA GLY A 82 -7.59 13.20 21.79
C GLY A 82 -6.81 12.58 20.62
N MET A 83 -7.41 11.65 19.87
CA MET A 83 -6.81 10.97 18.72
C MET A 83 -6.97 11.79 17.43
N VAL A 84 -6.65 13.09 17.48
CA VAL A 84 -6.86 14.03 16.37
C VAL A 84 -6.02 13.66 15.15
N LYS A 85 -4.75 13.25 15.34
CA LYS A 85 -3.91 12.80 14.23
C LYS A 85 -4.51 11.60 13.48
N GLU A 86 -5.03 10.62 14.21
CA GLU A 86 -5.67 9.44 13.62
C GLU A 86 -6.94 9.84 12.84
N TYR A 87 -7.71 10.78 13.37
CA TYR A 87 -8.87 11.33 12.68
C TYR A 87 -8.49 11.92 11.31
N TYR A 88 -7.43 12.74 11.25
CA TYR A 88 -6.97 13.34 9.99
C TYR A 88 -6.34 12.35 9.01
N ILE A 89 -5.67 11.30 9.50
CA ILE A 89 -5.23 10.18 8.66
C ILE A 89 -6.46 9.56 7.99
N ARG A 90 -7.43 9.11 8.80
CA ARG A 90 -8.61 8.40 8.31
C ARG A 90 -9.48 9.24 7.38
N ILE A 91 -9.76 10.50 7.71
CA ILE A 91 -10.62 11.34 6.86
C ILE A 91 -10.00 11.58 5.49
N SER A 92 -8.67 11.74 5.44
CA SER A 92 -7.98 11.92 4.17
C SER A 92 -7.94 10.63 3.34
N ASP A 93 -7.83 9.46 3.99
CA ASP A 93 -7.87 8.17 3.32
C ASP A 93 -9.26 7.91 2.72
N ILE A 94 -10.33 8.30 3.42
CA ILE A 94 -11.71 8.22 2.90
C ILE A 94 -11.83 9.00 1.60
N VAL A 95 -11.38 10.26 1.59
CA VAL A 95 -11.41 11.11 0.38
C VAL A 95 -10.53 10.53 -0.73
N ARG A 96 -9.33 10.04 -0.40
CA ARG A 96 -8.45 9.40 -1.40
C ARG A 96 -9.10 8.16 -2.01
N LYS A 97 -9.62 7.23 -1.21
CA LYS A 97 -10.34 6.03 -1.69
C LYS A 97 -11.54 6.39 -2.56
N TYR A 98 -12.30 7.41 -2.17
CA TYR A 98 -13.40 7.93 -2.97
C TYR A 98 -12.90 8.35 -4.36
N ILE A 99 -11.83 9.14 -4.41
CA ILE A 99 -11.21 9.60 -5.65
C ILE A 99 -10.71 8.41 -6.49
N GLU A 100 -10.11 7.39 -5.86
CA GLU A 100 -9.68 6.17 -6.56
C GLU A 100 -10.85 5.46 -7.23
N GLY A 101 -11.91 5.20 -6.47
CA GLY A 101 -13.09 4.49 -6.97
C GLY A 101 -13.86 5.29 -8.02
N ARG A 102 -13.91 6.62 -7.89
CA ARG A 102 -14.69 7.50 -8.78
C ARG A 102 -13.99 7.82 -10.09
N TYR A 103 -12.67 7.99 -10.06
CA TYR A 103 -11.88 8.52 -11.18
C TYR A 103 -10.80 7.56 -11.69
N ASN A 104 -10.70 6.37 -11.09
CA ASN A 104 -9.74 5.34 -11.47
C ASN A 104 -8.30 5.90 -11.49
N VAL A 105 -7.91 6.52 -10.37
CA VAL A 105 -6.57 7.03 -10.09
C VAL A 105 -6.05 6.34 -8.83
N ALA A 106 -4.74 6.09 -8.74
CA ALA A 106 -4.15 5.47 -7.55
C ALA A 106 -3.85 6.54 -6.48
N ALA A 107 -4.87 7.21 -5.96
CA ALA A 107 -4.78 8.32 -5.01
C ALA A 107 -4.16 7.98 -3.65
N LEU A 108 -4.26 6.75 -3.17
CA LEU A 108 -3.61 6.28 -1.94
C LEU A 108 -2.10 6.10 -2.12
N ASP A 109 -1.67 5.74 -3.34
CA ASP A 109 -0.27 5.51 -3.68
C ASP A 109 0.45 6.81 -4.11
N LYS A 110 -0.20 7.97 -4.00
CA LYS A 110 0.30 9.25 -4.48
C LYS A 110 0.41 10.27 -3.37
N THR A 111 1.46 11.08 -3.45
CA THR A 111 1.52 12.33 -2.68
C THR A 111 0.39 13.26 -3.11
N THR A 112 0.02 14.20 -2.25
CA THR A 112 -1.03 15.20 -2.54
C THR A 112 -0.73 15.98 -3.84
N TRP A 113 0.54 16.33 -4.04
CA TRP A 113 1.00 17.00 -5.26
C TRP A 113 0.83 16.13 -6.52
N GLU A 114 1.28 14.88 -6.49
CA GLU A 114 1.17 13.97 -7.64
C GLU A 114 -0.29 13.68 -8.00
N LEU A 115 -1.13 13.47 -6.99
CA LEU A 115 -2.57 13.31 -7.19
C LEU A 115 -3.18 14.56 -7.85
N TYR A 116 -2.84 15.75 -7.37
CA TYR A 116 -3.29 17.00 -7.96
C TYR A 116 -2.89 17.15 -9.43
N GLN A 117 -1.64 16.83 -9.79
CA GLN A 117 -1.21 16.86 -11.18
C GLN A 117 -1.96 15.84 -12.05
N GLU A 118 -2.20 14.63 -11.55
CA GLU A 118 -2.97 13.63 -12.30
C GLU A 118 -4.44 14.05 -12.50
N MET A 119 -5.08 14.61 -11.47
CA MET A 119 -6.45 15.14 -11.57
C MET A 119 -6.54 16.20 -12.68
N ARG A 120 -5.54 17.10 -12.77
CA ARG A 120 -5.47 18.11 -13.83
C ARG A 120 -5.30 17.52 -15.23
N LEU A 121 -4.59 16.40 -15.37
CA LEU A 121 -4.42 15.73 -16.66
C LEU A 121 -5.68 14.95 -17.08
N LYS A 122 -6.47 14.46 -16.12
CA LYS A 122 -7.69 13.67 -16.36
C LYS A 122 -8.97 14.51 -16.52
N ASN A 123 -8.86 15.79 -16.87
CA ASN A 123 -9.99 16.70 -17.08
C ASN A 123 -10.93 16.85 -15.87
N PHE A 124 -10.41 16.76 -14.64
CA PHE A 124 -11.19 17.22 -13.48
C PHE A 124 -11.57 18.68 -13.68
N LYS A 125 -12.76 19.10 -13.23
CA LYS A 125 -13.05 20.53 -13.11
C LYS A 125 -12.00 21.13 -12.18
N ARG A 126 -11.32 22.17 -12.64
CA ARG A 126 -10.20 22.80 -11.92
C ARG A 126 -10.56 23.14 -10.46
N ALA A 127 -11.76 23.67 -10.24
CA ALA A 127 -12.26 24.00 -8.91
C ALA A 127 -12.32 22.78 -7.97
N HIS A 128 -12.74 21.61 -8.45
CA HIS A 128 -12.75 20.38 -7.63
C HIS A 128 -11.34 19.90 -7.33
N ALA A 129 -10.45 19.90 -8.33
CA ALA A 129 -9.06 19.49 -8.13
C ALA A 129 -8.33 20.40 -7.11
N ASP A 130 -8.55 21.72 -7.20
CA ASP A 130 -8.00 22.69 -6.25
C ASP A 130 -8.56 22.47 -4.84
N ARG A 131 -9.88 22.30 -4.68
CA ARG A 131 -10.50 22.03 -3.38
C ARG A 131 -10.02 20.72 -2.75
N ILE A 132 -9.87 19.65 -3.54
CA ILE A 132 -9.33 18.37 -3.09
C ILE A 132 -7.87 18.54 -2.62
N ARG A 133 -7.05 19.27 -3.39
CA ARG A 133 -5.66 19.56 -2.99
C ARG A 133 -5.64 20.28 -1.65
N ASP A 134 -6.37 21.38 -1.52
CA ASP A 134 -6.35 22.22 -0.31
C ASP A 134 -6.75 21.39 0.93
N PHE A 135 -7.82 20.60 0.83
CA PHE A 135 -8.23 19.69 1.89
C PHE A 135 -7.15 18.67 2.27
N LEU A 136 -6.49 18.05 1.28
CA LEU A 136 -5.45 17.06 1.54
C LEU A 136 -4.18 17.68 2.12
N GLU A 137 -3.82 18.90 1.70
CA GLU A 137 -2.71 19.67 2.27
C GLU A 137 -2.98 20.01 3.74
N ASP A 138 -4.18 20.48 4.07
CA ASP A 138 -4.61 20.73 5.46
C ASP A 138 -4.50 19.46 6.31
N CYS A 139 -4.92 18.31 5.77
CA CYS A 139 -4.77 17.04 6.45
C CYS A 139 -3.31 16.67 6.68
N ASP A 140 -2.44 16.91 5.69
CA ASP A 140 -1.03 16.56 5.75
C ASP A 140 -0.27 17.40 6.80
N LEU A 141 -0.69 18.66 7.05
CA LEU A 141 -0.17 19.48 8.15
C LEU A 141 -0.37 18.81 9.51
N VAL A 142 -1.54 18.22 9.76
CA VAL A 142 -1.82 17.51 11.02
C VAL A 142 -1.05 16.20 11.10
N LYS A 143 -1.01 15.41 10.01
CA LYS A 143 -0.36 14.10 9.98
C LYS A 143 1.15 14.19 10.19
N PHE A 144 1.79 15.13 9.50
CA PHE A 144 3.24 15.17 9.36
C PHE A 144 3.88 16.39 10.05
N ALA A 145 3.23 17.56 10.03
CA ALA A 145 3.81 18.79 10.56
C ALA A 145 3.51 19.05 12.05
N LYS A 146 2.87 18.10 12.75
CA LYS A 146 2.44 18.21 14.16
C LYS A 146 1.55 19.44 14.42
N TYR A 147 0.85 19.91 13.39
CA TYR A 147 -0.13 20.97 13.55
C TYR A 147 -1.25 20.50 14.49
N ILE A 148 -1.67 21.38 15.41
CA ILE A 148 -2.75 21.12 16.35
C ILE A 148 -3.95 21.95 15.89
N PRO A 149 -4.92 21.34 15.19
CA PRO A 149 -6.07 22.06 14.69
C PRO A 149 -7.01 22.44 15.83
N THR A 150 -7.66 23.57 15.68
CA THR A 150 -8.76 24.04 16.52
C THR A 150 -10.00 23.16 16.33
N HIS A 151 -10.94 23.21 17.28
CA HIS A 151 -12.20 22.49 17.17
C HIS A 151 -12.97 22.86 15.89
N LYS A 152 -12.95 24.15 15.52
CA LYS A 152 -13.58 24.65 14.30
C LYS A 152 -12.95 24.05 13.04
N GLU A 153 -11.62 23.95 12.98
CA GLU A 153 -10.92 23.35 11.83
C GLU A 153 -11.21 21.85 11.70
N ILE A 154 -11.41 21.15 12.82
CA ILE A 154 -11.83 19.74 12.82
C ILE A 154 -13.23 19.58 12.22
N GLU A 155 -14.19 20.43 12.63
CA GLU A 155 -15.55 20.43 12.07
C GLU A 155 -15.56 20.81 10.58
N LEU A 156 -14.74 21.79 10.20
CA LEU A 156 -14.56 22.20 8.81
C LEU A 156 -13.97 21.06 7.98
N ALA A 157 -12.98 20.32 8.49
CA ALA A 157 -12.41 19.17 7.77
C ALA A 157 -13.47 18.11 7.44
N TYR A 158 -14.36 17.79 8.39
CA TYR A 158 -15.50 16.90 8.13
C TYR A 158 -16.40 17.43 7.03
N THR A 159 -16.78 18.70 7.15
CA THR A 159 -17.69 19.38 6.21
C THR A 159 -17.07 19.43 4.81
N SER A 160 -15.80 19.81 4.68
CA SER A 160 -15.08 19.84 3.42
C SER A 160 -14.95 18.47 2.78
N ALA A 161 -14.66 17.41 3.55
CA ALA A 161 -14.62 16.05 3.02
C ALA A 161 -15.98 15.62 2.46
N LYS A 162 -17.05 15.92 3.19
CA LYS A 162 -18.42 15.63 2.78
C LYS A 162 -18.79 16.39 1.50
N GLU A 163 -18.55 17.71 1.46
CA GLU A 163 -18.82 18.55 0.28
C GLU A 163 -18.04 18.08 -0.95
N ILE A 164 -16.77 17.71 -0.80
CA ILE A 164 -15.96 17.16 -1.89
C ILE A 164 -16.66 15.95 -2.50
N ILE A 165 -17.12 15.01 -1.67
CA ILE A 165 -17.78 13.77 -2.13
C ILE A 165 -19.11 14.08 -2.82
N GLU A 166 -19.94 14.95 -2.24
CA GLU A 166 -21.27 15.29 -2.77
C GLU A 166 -21.17 16.08 -4.08
N GLU A 167 -20.33 17.13 -4.14
CA GLU A 167 -20.21 18.00 -5.33
C GLU A 167 -19.60 17.29 -6.53
N THR A 168 -18.77 16.27 -6.30
CA THR A 168 -18.08 15.53 -7.38
C THR A 168 -18.82 14.28 -7.83
N SER A 169 -19.87 13.89 -7.11
CA SER A 169 -20.77 12.81 -7.53
C SER A 169 -21.78 13.25 -8.59
N LEU A 170 -22.15 14.55 -8.59
CA LEU A 170 -23.12 15.18 -9.49
C LEU A 170 -22.64 15.35 -10.95
#